data_AF-A0A962DNJ3-F1
#
_entry.id   AF-A0A962DNJ3-F1
#
_cell.length_a   1.000
_cell.length_b   1.000
_cell.length_c   1.000
_cell.angle_alpha   90.00
_cell.angle_beta   90.00
_cell.angle_gamma   90.00
#
_symmetry.space_group_name_H-M   'P 1'
#
loop_
_entity.id
_entity.type
_entity.pdbx_description
1 polymer ?
#
loop_
_entity_poly.entity_id
_entity_poly.type
_entity_poly.pdbx_seq_one_letter_code
_entity_poly.pdbx_strand_id
1 'polypeptide(L)'
;GWIEVLYKVLGPGLAALSRAEPGDIVNLLGPIGRGFRPDPARPQAVLIGGGVGIPPLVFLAGALAPRPAAVAFLGSESPFPFAQETAELPVAGMPATASACMPVLEEMGIASRLASNAGLPGCYPGYVSDLARSWLETRSTDEHAAMTIYACGPTPMLRAVHQLAVGFRLPSQLCVEEFMACAVGGCAGCVVPVMVDGKRQMKRVCVDGPVFDGAAIYAK
;
A
#
# COMPACT_ATOMS: atom_id res chain seq x y z
N GLY A 1 -16.53 16.73 11.15
CA GLY A 1 -15.52 16.05 10.32
C GLY A 1 -15.95 14.61 10.13
N TRP A 2 -15.49 13.96 9.07
CA TRP A 2 -15.79 12.56 8.76
C TRP A 2 -14.49 11.78 8.57
N ILE A 3 -14.57 10.45 8.72
CA ILE A 3 -13.53 9.50 8.32
C ILE A 3 -14.16 8.48 7.38
N GLU A 4 -13.37 7.97 6.44
CA GLU A 4 -13.80 6.92 5.52
C GLU A 4 -12.99 5.65 5.78
N VAL A 5 -13.67 4.51 5.82
CA VAL A 5 -13.06 3.21 6.08
C VAL A 5 -13.53 2.23 5.02
N LEU A 6 -12.59 1.72 4.22
CA LEU A 6 -12.85 0.63 3.28
C LEU A 6 -12.37 -0.68 3.89
N TYR A 7 -13.25 -1.68 3.94
CA TYR A 7 -12.93 -3.00 4.48
C TYR A 7 -13.57 -4.10 3.64
N LYS A 8 -13.00 -5.31 3.71
CA LYS A 8 -13.59 -6.52 3.12
C LYS A 8 -14.35 -7.28 4.18
N VAL A 9 -15.61 -7.64 3.90
CA VAL A 9 -16.44 -8.40 4.85
C VAL A 9 -15.85 -9.80 5.06
N LEU A 10 -15.25 -10.01 6.23
CA LEU A 10 -14.65 -11.28 6.67
C LEU A 10 -15.07 -11.58 8.11
N GLY A 11 -15.81 -12.66 8.30
CA GLY A 11 -16.27 -13.10 9.62
C GLY A 11 -17.45 -12.29 10.20
N PRO A 12 -17.93 -12.68 11.40
CA PRO A 12 -19.20 -12.18 11.93
C PRO A 12 -19.18 -10.70 12.32
N GLY A 13 -18.04 -10.18 12.79
CA GLY A 13 -17.92 -8.77 13.19
C GLY A 13 -18.07 -7.80 12.01
N LEU A 14 -17.35 -8.05 10.91
CA LEU A 14 -17.45 -7.22 9.71
C LEU A 14 -18.79 -7.43 8.99
N ALA A 15 -19.40 -8.61 9.08
CA ALA A 15 -20.75 -8.83 8.59
C ALA A 15 -21.81 -8.04 9.38
N ALA A 16 -21.62 -7.85 10.70
CA ALA A 16 -22.48 -6.98 11.49
C ALA A 16 -22.27 -5.51 11.12
N LEU A 17 -21.01 -5.07 10.98
CA LEU A 17 -20.68 -3.71 10.58
C LEU A 17 -21.22 -3.36 9.17
N SER A 18 -21.25 -4.31 8.24
CA SER A 18 -21.75 -4.09 6.88
C SER A 18 -23.26 -3.90 6.77
N ARG A 19 -23.99 -4.07 7.88
CA ARG A 19 -25.44 -3.83 7.96
C ARG A 19 -25.77 -2.54 8.70
N ALA A 20 -24.77 -1.77 9.15
CA ALA A 20 -25.01 -0.49 9.80
C ALA A 20 -25.58 0.53 8.81
N GLU A 21 -26.54 1.32 9.26
CA GLU A 21 -27.24 2.33 8.47
C GLU A 21 -26.93 3.76 8.97
N PRO A 22 -27.16 4.80 8.15
CA PRO A 22 -27.02 6.18 8.59
C PRO A 22 -27.86 6.47 9.85
N GLY A 23 -27.19 6.89 10.92
CA GLY A 23 -27.81 7.12 12.22
C GLY A 23 -27.41 6.09 13.29
N ASP A 24 -26.90 4.92 12.88
CA ASP A 24 -26.36 3.94 13.81
C ASP A 24 -25.10 4.45 14.53
N ILE A 25 -24.94 4.02 15.77
CA ILE A 25 -23.78 4.38 16.60
C ILE A 25 -22.72 3.29 16.51
N VAL A 26 -21.52 3.66 16.09
CA VAL A 26 -20.34 2.78 16.05
C VAL A 26 -19.29 3.29 17.03
N ASN A 27 -18.83 2.41 17.93
CA ASN A 27 -17.73 2.73 18.84
C ASN A 27 -16.40 2.77 18.07
N LEU A 28 -15.64 3.85 18.24
CA LEU A 28 -14.38 4.07 17.55
C LEU A 28 -13.26 4.35 18.55
N LEU A 29 -12.09 3.76 18.28
CA LEU A 29 -10.84 4.04 18.97
C LEU A 29 -9.80 4.45 17.93
N GLY A 30 -9.32 5.69 17.98
CA GLY A 30 -8.30 6.18 17.06
C GLY A 30 -8.05 7.69 17.15
N PRO A 31 -7.05 8.20 16.39
CA PRO A 31 -6.15 7.44 15.52
C PRO A 31 -5.15 6.56 16.32
N ILE A 32 -4.77 5.41 15.76
CA ILE A 32 -3.77 4.51 16.34
C ILE A 32 -2.62 4.27 15.36
N GLY A 33 -1.46 3.92 15.92
CA GLY A 33 -0.27 3.59 15.13
C GLY A 33 0.49 4.80 14.56
N ARG A 34 1.46 4.46 13.73
CA ARG A 34 2.42 5.32 13.04
C ARG A 34 2.32 5.00 11.56
N GLY A 35 1.81 5.97 10.80
CA GLY A 35 1.62 5.85 9.36
C GLY A 35 2.91 6.04 8.56
N PHE A 36 2.75 6.07 7.25
CA PHE A 36 3.83 6.36 6.31
C PHE A 36 4.43 7.74 6.57
N ARG A 37 5.74 7.86 6.36
CA ARG A 37 6.50 9.10 6.54
C ARG A 37 7.18 9.46 5.22
N PRO A 38 6.56 10.31 4.40
CA PRO A 38 7.16 10.74 3.15
C PRO A 38 8.57 11.31 3.37
N ASP A 39 9.54 10.90 2.56
CA ASP A 39 10.91 11.42 2.63
C ASP A 39 11.03 12.70 1.79
N PRO A 40 11.24 13.88 2.38
CA PRO A 40 11.38 15.13 1.65
C PRO A 40 12.59 15.16 0.69
N ALA A 41 13.62 14.35 0.95
CA ALA A 41 14.78 14.25 0.07
C ALA A 41 14.51 13.37 -1.17
N ARG A 42 13.41 12.61 -1.17
CA ARG A 42 13.00 11.68 -2.23
C ARG A 42 11.56 11.99 -2.65
N PRO A 43 11.37 13.05 -3.47
CA PRO A 43 10.06 13.61 -3.76
C PRO A 43 9.27 12.82 -4.80
N GLN A 44 9.54 11.51 -4.97
CA GLN A 44 8.76 10.64 -5.83
C GLN A 44 8.28 9.41 -5.03
N ALA A 45 6.97 9.29 -4.87
CA ALA A 45 6.36 8.16 -4.19
C ALA A 45 5.96 7.06 -5.18
N VAL A 46 6.45 5.84 -4.94
CA VAL A 46 6.04 4.64 -5.66
C VAL A 46 5.13 3.83 -4.75
N LEU A 47 3.82 3.90 -5.00
CA LEU A 47 2.80 3.28 -4.17
C LEU A 47 2.49 1.87 -4.71
N ILE A 48 2.62 0.83 -3.89
CA ILE A 48 2.38 -0.56 -4.32
C ILE A 48 1.37 -1.23 -3.38
N GLY A 49 0.13 -1.37 -3.84
CA GLY A 49 -0.99 -1.86 -3.04
C GLY A 49 -1.49 -3.24 -3.48
N GLY A 50 -1.96 -4.03 -2.53
CA GLY A 50 -2.57 -5.33 -2.81
C GLY A 50 -3.86 -5.56 -2.03
N GLY A 51 -4.97 -5.85 -2.72
CA GLY A 51 -6.26 -6.17 -2.09
C GLY A 51 -6.73 -5.08 -1.11
N VAL A 52 -7.00 -5.47 0.15
CA VAL A 52 -7.43 -4.54 1.21
C VAL A 52 -6.34 -3.55 1.66
N GLY A 53 -5.09 -3.73 1.22
CA GLY A 53 -4.00 -2.78 1.45
C GLY A 53 -3.98 -1.59 0.46
N ILE A 54 -4.85 -1.58 -0.55
CA ILE A 54 -5.01 -0.45 -1.49
C ILE A 54 -5.47 0.84 -0.78
N PRO A 55 -6.57 0.86 0.02
CA PRO A 55 -7.10 2.10 0.60
C PRO A 55 -6.08 2.96 1.39
N PRO A 56 -5.22 2.42 2.27
CA PRO A 56 -4.18 3.23 2.94
C PRO A 56 -3.24 3.97 1.98
N LEU A 57 -2.96 3.40 0.82
CA LEU A 57 -2.09 4.01 -0.18
C LEU A 57 -2.82 5.08 -1.00
N VAL A 58 -4.12 4.93 -1.25
CA VAL A 58 -4.95 5.99 -1.85
C VAL A 58 -5.00 7.21 -0.93
N PHE A 59 -5.17 6.99 0.38
CA PHE A 59 -5.09 8.06 1.37
C PHE A 59 -3.72 8.75 1.38
N LEU A 60 -2.63 7.96 1.36
CA LEU A 60 -1.28 8.52 1.24
C LEU A 60 -1.12 9.33 -0.06
N ALA A 61 -1.61 8.81 -1.19
CA ALA A 61 -1.56 9.49 -2.48
C ALA A 61 -2.21 10.88 -2.39
N GLY A 62 -3.38 10.99 -1.75
CA GLY A 62 -4.07 12.27 -1.53
C GLY A 62 -3.34 13.22 -0.59
N ALA A 63 -2.73 12.71 0.48
CA ALA A 63 -1.91 13.51 1.36
C ALA A 63 -0.63 14.03 0.68
N LEU A 64 -0.18 13.36 -0.39
CA LEU A 64 0.95 13.77 -1.21
C LEU A 64 0.53 14.66 -2.40
N ALA A 65 -0.76 14.77 -2.73
CA ALA A 65 -1.20 15.58 -3.86
C ALA A 65 -1.14 17.08 -3.53
N PRO A 66 -0.72 17.97 -4.46
CA PRO A 66 -0.24 17.68 -5.82
C PRO A 66 1.29 17.41 -5.88
N ARG A 67 2.01 17.51 -4.76
CA ARG A 67 3.45 17.23 -4.64
C ARG A 67 3.77 16.65 -3.25
N PRO A 68 4.63 15.62 -3.16
CA PRO A 68 5.49 15.05 -4.20
C PRO A 68 4.75 14.21 -5.26
N ALA A 69 5.40 14.00 -6.41
CA ALA A 69 4.84 13.22 -7.50
C ALA A 69 4.65 11.76 -7.07
N ALA A 70 3.49 11.18 -7.33
CA ALA A 70 3.19 9.79 -6.99
C ALA A 70 2.81 8.98 -8.23
N VAL A 71 3.16 7.70 -8.23
CA VAL A 71 2.64 6.70 -9.16
C VAL A 71 2.18 5.48 -8.37
N ALA A 72 1.02 4.93 -8.73
CA ALA A 72 0.43 3.81 -8.00
C ALA A 72 0.34 2.53 -8.85
N PHE A 73 0.73 1.42 -8.24
CA PHE A 73 0.59 0.07 -8.77
C PHE A 73 -0.30 -0.73 -7.84
N LEU A 74 -1.44 -1.20 -8.33
CA LEU A 74 -2.45 -1.85 -7.51
C LEU A 74 -2.74 -3.27 -8.02
N GLY A 75 -2.63 -4.26 -7.14
CA GLY A 75 -2.84 -5.67 -7.44
C GLY A 75 -4.07 -6.24 -6.76
N SER A 76 -4.81 -7.10 -7.46
CA SER A 76 -5.85 -7.91 -6.84
C SER A 76 -6.10 -9.21 -7.60
N GLU A 77 -6.33 -10.29 -6.86
CA GLU A 77 -6.78 -11.60 -7.39
C GLU A 77 -8.29 -11.81 -7.23
N SER A 78 -8.99 -10.79 -6.74
CA SER A 78 -10.45 -10.68 -6.71
C SER A 78 -10.86 -9.41 -7.44
N PRO A 79 -12.13 -9.26 -7.85
CA PRO A 79 -12.62 -7.99 -8.37
C PRO A 79 -12.22 -6.82 -7.46
N PHE A 80 -11.71 -5.74 -8.04
CA PHE A 80 -11.38 -4.55 -7.28
C PHE A 80 -12.64 -3.98 -6.60
N PRO A 81 -12.51 -3.33 -5.44
CA PRO A 81 -13.64 -2.70 -4.74
C PRO A 81 -14.08 -1.37 -5.40
N PHE A 82 -13.69 -1.16 -6.65
CA PHE A 82 -13.98 0.03 -7.46
C PHE A 82 -14.15 -0.39 -8.92
N ALA A 83 -14.90 0.41 -9.69
CA ALA A 83 -15.00 0.22 -11.13
C ALA A 83 -13.65 0.59 -11.78
N GLN A 84 -13.11 -0.31 -12.58
CA GLN A 84 -11.89 -0.06 -13.35
C GLN A 84 -12.21 0.82 -14.55
N GLU A 85 -11.32 1.75 -14.87
CA GLU A 85 -11.43 2.58 -16.06
C GLU A 85 -10.14 2.51 -16.90
N THR A 86 -10.24 2.87 -18.17
CA THR A 86 -9.07 3.02 -19.03
C THR A 86 -8.27 4.22 -18.57
N ALA A 87 -6.97 4.03 -18.34
CA ALA A 87 -6.07 5.06 -17.86
C ALA A 87 -5.89 6.18 -18.90
N GLU A 88 -6.06 7.42 -18.46
CA GLU A 88 -5.81 8.62 -19.26
C GLU A 88 -4.45 9.25 -18.95
N LEU A 89 -4.01 9.24 -17.68
CA LEU A 89 -2.69 9.76 -17.34
C LEU A 89 -1.58 8.84 -17.88
N PRO A 90 -0.62 9.41 -18.64
CA PRO A 90 0.47 8.64 -19.20
C PRO A 90 1.44 8.21 -18.11
N VAL A 91 1.91 6.96 -18.19
CA VAL A 91 3.06 6.48 -17.43
C VAL A 91 4.10 5.99 -18.43
N ALA A 92 5.14 6.80 -18.66
CA ALA A 92 6.21 6.45 -19.59
C ALA A 92 6.83 5.09 -19.20
N GLY A 93 7.14 4.25 -20.18
CA GLY A 93 7.76 2.94 -19.96
C GLY A 93 6.82 1.84 -19.42
N MET A 94 5.52 2.10 -19.35
CA MET A 94 4.55 1.10 -18.91
C MET A 94 4.26 0.04 -20.00
N PRO A 95 4.10 -1.25 -19.65
CA PRO A 95 3.62 -2.25 -20.59
C PRO A 95 2.25 -1.89 -21.17
N ALA A 96 2.06 -2.08 -22.48
CA ALA A 96 0.81 -1.77 -23.18
C ALA A 96 -0.39 -2.57 -22.66
N THR A 97 -0.15 -3.73 -22.04
CA THR A 97 -1.18 -4.56 -21.41
C THR A 97 -1.76 -3.94 -20.14
N ALA A 98 -1.03 -3.02 -19.50
CA ALA A 98 -1.47 -2.30 -18.31
C ALA A 98 -2.16 -0.99 -18.73
N SER A 99 -3.44 -1.09 -19.08
CA SER A 99 -4.26 0.04 -19.53
C SER A 99 -5.36 0.43 -18.55
N ALA A 100 -5.63 -0.36 -17.52
CA ALA A 100 -6.61 -0.03 -16.49
C ALA A 100 -5.99 0.77 -15.34
N CYS A 101 -6.82 1.62 -14.73
CA CYS A 101 -6.50 2.48 -13.59
C CYS A 101 -7.59 2.43 -12.51
N MET A 102 -7.29 3.05 -11.36
CA MET A 102 -8.28 3.40 -10.35
C MET A 102 -8.78 4.84 -10.58
N PRO A 103 -10.08 5.07 -10.86
CA PRO A 103 -10.60 6.39 -11.25
C PRO A 103 -10.30 7.51 -10.25
N VAL A 104 -10.47 7.23 -8.96
CA VAL A 104 -10.18 8.20 -7.88
C VAL A 104 -8.74 8.72 -7.93
N LEU A 105 -7.76 7.89 -8.30
CA LEU A 105 -6.38 8.36 -8.43
C LEU A 105 -6.18 9.23 -9.67
N GLU A 106 -6.86 8.91 -10.77
CA GLU A 106 -6.86 9.74 -11.98
C GLU A 106 -7.47 11.13 -11.71
N GLU A 107 -8.61 11.19 -11.02
CA GLU A 107 -9.24 12.45 -10.58
C GLU A 107 -8.31 13.31 -9.71
N MET A 108 -7.44 12.66 -8.93
CA MET A 108 -6.44 13.31 -8.09
C MET A 108 -5.16 13.73 -8.86
N GLY A 109 -5.08 13.45 -10.16
CA GLY A 109 -3.90 13.71 -10.97
C GLY A 109 -2.74 12.73 -10.72
N ILE A 110 -3.04 11.54 -10.19
CA ILE A 110 -2.05 10.51 -9.82
C ILE A 110 -2.21 9.30 -10.73
N ALA A 111 -1.23 9.11 -11.61
CA ALA A 111 -1.26 8.00 -12.53
C ALA A 111 -1.20 6.66 -11.78
N SER A 112 -2.09 5.73 -12.16
CA SER A 112 -2.15 4.40 -11.56
C SER A 112 -2.25 3.29 -12.60
N ARG A 113 -1.75 2.09 -12.27
CA ARG A 113 -1.86 0.90 -13.12
C ARG A 113 -2.20 -0.34 -12.31
N LEU A 114 -3.05 -1.19 -12.90
CA LEU A 114 -3.58 -2.38 -12.24
C LEU A 114 -2.89 -3.66 -12.71
N ALA A 115 -2.73 -4.62 -11.79
CA ALA A 115 -2.21 -5.97 -12.07
C ALA A 115 -3.15 -7.03 -11.50
N SER A 116 -3.31 -8.15 -12.20
CA SER A 116 -4.14 -9.28 -11.76
C SER A 116 -3.81 -10.55 -12.54
N ASN A 117 -3.86 -11.71 -11.86
CA ASN A 117 -3.87 -13.01 -12.53
C ASN A 117 -5.30 -13.55 -12.77
N ALA A 118 -6.34 -12.83 -12.33
CA ALA A 118 -7.74 -13.22 -12.49
C ALA A 118 -8.33 -12.85 -13.87
N GLY A 119 -7.50 -12.38 -14.81
CA GLY A 119 -7.95 -12.01 -16.17
C GLY A 119 -8.83 -10.76 -16.22
N LEU A 120 -8.68 -9.85 -15.25
CA LEU A 120 -9.44 -8.60 -15.21
C LEU A 120 -9.07 -7.69 -16.39
N PRO A 121 -10.04 -7.07 -17.09
CA PRO A 121 -9.78 -6.24 -18.27
C PRO A 121 -8.79 -5.10 -18.01
N GLY A 122 -7.84 -4.91 -18.92
CA GLY A 122 -6.83 -3.84 -18.87
C GLY A 122 -5.79 -3.98 -17.76
N CYS A 123 -5.85 -5.03 -16.94
CA CYS A 123 -4.82 -5.31 -15.95
C CYS A 123 -3.59 -5.96 -16.59
N TYR A 124 -2.43 -5.62 -16.07
CA TYR A 124 -1.21 -6.36 -16.34
C TYR A 124 -1.37 -7.83 -15.88
N PRO A 125 -1.08 -8.82 -16.75
CA PRO A 125 -1.16 -10.23 -16.39
C PRO A 125 0.06 -10.62 -15.54
N GLY A 126 -0.08 -10.56 -14.23
CA GLY A 126 0.99 -10.90 -13.29
C GLY A 126 0.80 -10.26 -11.93
N TYR A 127 1.85 -10.36 -11.09
CA TYR A 127 1.83 -9.71 -9.78
C TYR A 127 2.13 -8.22 -9.88
N VAL A 128 1.59 -7.45 -8.95
CA VAL A 128 1.82 -5.99 -8.87
C VAL A 128 3.30 -5.63 -8.72
N SER A 129 4.10 -6.49 -8.08
CA SER A 129 5.56 -6.33 -8.00
C SER A 129 6.24 -6.42 -9.36
N ASP A 130 5.72 -7.24 -10.27
CA ASP A 130 6.28 -7.42 -11.61
C ASP A 130 5.91 -6.23 -12.51
N LEU A 131 4.67 -5.74 -12.39
CA LEU A 131 4.27 -4.49 -13.03
C LEU A 131 5.14 -3.31 -12.58
N ALA A 132 5.34 -3.16 -11.27
CA ALA A 132 6.21 -2.12 -10.72
C ALA A 132 7.67 -2.28 -11.18
N ARG A 133 8.17 -3.53 -11.26
CA ARG A 133 9.49 -3.85 -11.82
C ARG A 133 9.64 -3.37 -13.25
N SER A 134 8.70 -3.75 -14.13
CA SER A 134 8.76 -3.36 -15.55
C SER A 134 8.86 -1.84 -15.71
N TRP A 135 8.17 -1.07 -14.87
CA TRP A 135 8.30 0.38 -14.87
C TRP A 135 9.66 0.85 -14.33
N LEU A 136 10.11 0.33 -13.19
CA LEU A 136 11.39 0.69 -12.57
C LEU A 136 12.60 0.41 -13.47
N GLU A 137 12.56 -0.65 -14.30
CA GLU A 137 13.61 -0.98 -15.28
C GLU A 137 13.79 0.07 -16.37
N THR A 138 12.76 0.89 -16.61
CA THR A 138 12.80 1.99 -17.58
C THR A 138 13.22 3.33 -16.98
N ARG A 139 13.58 3.37 -15.69
CA ARG A 139 14.01 4.58 -14.98
C ARG A 139 15.54 4.62 -14.88
N SER A 140 16.08 5.83 -14.97
CA SER A 140 17.50 6.10 -14.71
C SER A 140 17.85 5.97 -13.23
N THR A 141 19.15 5.87 -12.94
CA THR A 141 19.65 5.86 -11.56
C THR A 141 19.35 7.17 -10.82
N ASP A 142 19.30 8.29 -11.52
CA ASP A 142 18.98 9.60 -10.94
C ASP A 142 17.50 9.70 -10.55
N GLU A 143 16.62 9.14 -11.38
CA GLU A 143 15.20 8.99 -11.03
C GLU A 143 15.02 8.07 -9.82
N HIS A 144 15.71 6.92 -9.78
CA HIS A 144 15.69 6.04 -8.61
C HIS A 144 16.14 6.76 -7.33
N ALA A 145 17.14 7.65 -7.41
CA ALA A 145 17.61 8.40 -6.25
C ALA A 145 16.54 9.33 -5.66
N ALA A 146 15.55 9.76 -6.45
CA ALA A 146 14.41 10.57 -6.01
C ALA A 146 13.22 9.74 -5.50
N MET A 147 13.27 8.40 -5.57
CA MET A 147 12.12 7.53 -5.28
C MET A 147 12.16 6.91 -3.87
N THR A 148 10.96 6.73 -3.30
CA THR A 148 10.71 5.85 -2.15
C THR A 148 9.51 4.96 -2.42
N ILE A 149 9.61 3.67 -2.08
CA ILE A 149 8.51 2.72 -2.20
C ILE A 149 7.66 2.73 -0.92
N TYR A 150 6.34 2.81 -1.07
CA TYR A 150 5.37 2.66 0.01
C TYR A 150 4.41 1.53 -0.34
N ALA A 151 4.28 0.53 0.53
CA ALA A 151 3.47 -0.64 0.22
C ALA A 151 2.60 -1.10 1.37
N CYS A 152 1.43 -1.64 1.03
CA CYS A 152 0.47 -2.22 1.96
C CYS A 152 -0.30 -3.33 1.26
N GLY A 153 -0.39 -4.50 1.90
CA GLY A 153 -1.05 -5.67 1.35
C GLY A 153 -0.57 -6.97 2.02
N PRO A 154 -0.88 -8.14 1.44
CA PRO A 154 -0.54 -9.43 2.03
C PRO A 154 0.97 -9.62 2.23
N THR A 155 1.36 -10.32 3.29
CA THR A 155 2.77 -10.59 3.64
C THR A 155 3.63 -11.10 2.46
N PRO A 156 3.18 -12.06 1.62
CA PRO A 156 3.95 -12.48 0.45
C PRO A 156 4.24 -11.33 -0.54
N MET A 157 3.26 -10.45 -0.75
CA MET A 157 3.40 -9.27 -1.60
C MET A 157 4.43 -8.29 -1.00
N LEU A 158 4.32 -7.97 0.30
CA LEU A 158 5.24 -7.04 0.94
C LEU A 158 6.69 -7.55 0.92
N ARG A 159 6.90 -8.88 1.04
CA ARG A 159 8.23 -9.50 0.87
C ARG A 159 8.75 -9.36 -0.56
N ALA A 160 7.91 -9.59 -1.57
CA ALA A 160 8.28 -9.41 -2.98
C ALA A 160 8.62 -7.93 -3.29
N VAL A 161 7.83 -6.98 -2.75
CA VAL A 161 8.10 -5.55 -2.86
C VAL A 161 9.40 -5.15 -2.16
N HIS A 162 9.70 -5.72 -0.99
CA HIS A 162 10.98 -5.46 -0.33
C HIS A 162 12.16 -5.97 -1.17
N GLN A 163 12.06 -7.17 -1.74
CA GLN A 163 13.10 -7.71 -2.63
C GLN A 163 13.27 -6.85 -3.89
N LEU A 164 12.17 -6.33 -4.45
CA LEU A 164 12.20 -5.36 -5.53
C LEU A 164 12.96 -4.10 -5.13
N ALA A 165 12.62 -3.52 -3.98
CA ALA A 165 13.29 -2.32 -3.45
C ALA A 165 14.79 -2.53 -3.27
N VAL A 166 15.21 -3.67 -2.72
CA VAL A 166 16.63 -4.05 -2.60
C VAL A 166 17.30 -4.14 -3.96
N GLY A 167 16.67 -4.78 -4.95
CA GLY A 167 17.21 -4.91 -6.31
C GLY A 167 17.46 -3.57 -7.01
N PHE A 168 16.59 -2.59 -6.77
CA PHE A 168 16.72 -1.23 -7.31
C PHE A 168 17.42 -0.24 -6.37
N ARG A 169 17.91 -0.70 -5.21
CA ARG A 169 18.53 0.15 -4.17
C ARG A 169 17.64 1.32 -3.72
N LEU A 170 16.34 1.04 -3.58
CA LEU A 170 15.33 2.00 -3.16
C LEU A 170 14.98 1.80 -1.67
N PRO A 171 14.77 2.87 -0.90
CA PRO A 171 14.14 2.76 0.41
C PRO A 171 12.69 2.28 0.27
N SER A 172 12.21 1.55 1.28
CA SER A 172 10.84 1.06 1.31
C SER A 172 10.22 1.15 2.70
N GLN A 173 8.98 1.61 2.76
CA GLN A 173 8.13 1.58 3.95
C GLN A 173 6.98 0.61 3.72
N LEU A 174 6.82 -0.35 4.62
CA LEU A 174 5.88 -1.45 4.49
C LEU A 174 4.87 -1.38 5.64
N CYS A 175 3.59 -1.23 5.31
CA CYS A 175 2.49 -1.31 6.26
C CYS A 175 2.07 -2.77 6.42
N VAL A 176 2.30 -3.33 7.61
CA VAL A 176 1.99 -4.72 7.94
C VAL A 176 0.68 -4.84 8.72
N GLU A 177 0.02 -5.98 8.58
CA GLU A 177 -1.16 -6.35 9.34
C GLU A 177 -0.80 -7.42 10.38
N GLU A 178 -1.43 -7.37 11.55
CA GLU A 178 -1.36 -8.40 12.58
C GLU A 178 -2.65 -8.44 13.39
N PHE A 179 -2.90 -9.57 14.07
CA PHE A 179 -4.05 -9.68 14.98
C PHE A 179 -3.90 -8.71 16.15
N MET A 180 -4.91 -7.86 16.36
CA MET A 180 -4.96 -6.88 17.45
C MET A 180 -6.10 -7.20 18.42
N ALA A 181 -5.86 -6.94 19.72
CA ALA A 181 -6.88 -6.98 20.76
C ALA A 181 -7.05 -5.60 21.41
N CYS A 182 -6.03 -5.11 22.13
CA CYS A 182 -6.15 -3.85 22.87
C CYS A 182 -5.96 -2.59 22.03
N ALA A 183 -5.24 -2.68 20.90
CA ALA A 183 -4.82 -1.55 20.04
C ALA A 183 -4.05 -0.38 20.72
N VAL A 184 -3.75 -0.48 22.02
CA VAL A 184 -3.05 0.56 22.81
C VAL A 184 -1.66 0.10 23.31
N GLY A 185 -1.16 -1.02 22.79
CA GLY A 185 0.17 -1.54 23.10
C GLY A 185 0.31 -2.26 24.45
N GLY A 186 -0.77 -2.38 25.24
CA GLY A 186 -0.75 -3.02 26.56
C GLY A 186 -0.70 -4.55 26.52
N CYS A 187 -1.46 -5.20 25.64
CA CYS A 187 -1.52 -6.67 25.58
C CYS A 187 -0.35 -7.34 24.85
N ALA A 188 0.40 -6.57 24.04
CA ALA A 188 1.47 -7.07 23.18
C ALA A 188 1.10 -8.24 22.24
N GLY A 189 -0.18 -8.43 21.91
CA GLY A 189 -0.61 -9.51 21.00
C GLY A 189 -0.24 -9.31 19.53
N CYS A 190 -0.12 -8.05 19.08
CA CYS A 190 0.19 -7.70 17.70
C CYS A 190 1.70 -7.50 17.46
N VAL A 191 2.55 -8.38 17.98
CA VAL A 191 4.01 -8.19 17.91
C VAL A 191 4.61 -8.79 16.65
N VAL A 192 5.49 -8.03 15.99
CA VAL A 192 6.28 -8.46 14.85
C VAL A 192 7.78 -8.33 15.14
N PRO A 193 8.63 -9.23 14.60
CA PRO A 193 10.08 -9.09 14.72
C PRO A 193 10.60 -8.00 13.79
N VAL A 194 11.42 -7.09 14.32
CA VAL A 194 12.07 -6.00 13.57
C VAL A 194 13.55 -5.96 13.95
N MET A 195 14.43 -5.79 12.98
CA MET A 195 15.85 -5.57 13.20
C MET A 195 16.13 -4.11 13.53
N VAL A 196 16.77 -3.86 14.67
CA VAL A 196 17.18 -2.53 15.12
C VAL A 196 18.60 -2.65 15.63
N ASP A 197 19.53 -1.88 15.06
CA ASP A 197 20.96 -1.91 15.41
C ASP A 197 21.56 -3.33 15.38
N GLY A 198 21.19 -4.10 14.36
CA GLY A 198 21.64 -5.50 14.18
C GLY A 198 21.03 -6.50 15.16
N LYS A 199 20.08 -6.09 16.01
CA LYS A 199 19.42 -6.96 16.98
C LYS A 199 17.94 -7.11 16.68
N ARG A 200 17.43 -8.34 16.81
CA ARG A 200 16.01 -8.64 16.68
C ARG A 200 15.27 -8.10 17.91
N GLN A 201 14.28 -7.24 17.68
CA GLN A 201 13.37 -6.72 18.69
C GLN A 201 11.93 -7.06 18.31
N MET A 202 11.08 -7.34 19.30
CA MET A 202 9.64 -7.47 19.07
C MET A 202 8.99 -6.09 19.18
N LYS A 203 8.31 -5.64 18.13
CA LYS A 203 7.61 -4.35 18.06
C LYS A 203 6.12 -4.58 17.91
N ARG A 204 5.29 -3.75 18.55
CA ARG A 204 3.84 -3.88 18.53
C ARG A 204 3.28 -3.09 17.36
N VAL A 205 2.60 -3.75 16.42
CA VAL A 205 2.05 -3.12 15.21
C VAL A 205 1.12 -1.94 15.56
N CYS A 206 0.31 -2.03 16.62
CA CYS A 206 -0.64 -0.97 16.98
C CYS A 206 -0.03 0.36 17.48
N VAL A 207 1.21 0.37 17.99
CA VAL A 207 1.83 1.59 18.59
C VAL A 207 3.24 1.89 18.09
N ASP A 208 3.97 0.85 17.68
CA ASP A 208 5.31 0.95 17.10
C ASP A 208 5.27 0.95 15.57
N GLY A 209 4.24 0.31 14.97
CA GLY A 209 3.91 0.32 13.54
C GLY A 209 2.61 1.07 13.28
N PRO A 210 1.80 0.71 12.25
CA PRO A 210 1.91 -0.49 11.41
C PRO A 210 2.93 -0.36 10.28
N VAL A 211 3.44 0.85 10.02
CA VAL A 211 4.44 1.07 9.00
C VAL A 211 5.85 0.89 9.57
N PHE A 212 6.63 0.04 8.91
CA PHE A 212 8.03 -0.22 9.25
C PHE A 212 8.94 -0.03 8.05
N ASP A 213 10.23 0.21 8.30
CA ASP A 213 11.27 0.14 7.28
C ASP A 213 11.37 -1.31 6.75
N GLY A 214 11.39 -1.46 5.42
CA GLY A 214 11.43 -2.76 4.76
C GLY A 214 12.67 -3.59 5.15
N ALA A 215 13.84 -2.96 5.22
CA ALA A 215 15.09 -3.61 5.61
C ALA A 215 15.10 -4.03 7.08
N ALA A 216 14.31 -3.35 7.92
CA ALA A 216 14.15 -3.71 9.32
C ALA A 216 13.16 -4.88 9.54
N ILE A 217 12.01 -4.86 8.86
CA ILE A 217 10.93 -5.85 9.06
C ILE A 217 11.18 -7.17 8.32
N TYR A 218 11.87 -7.13 7.17
CA TYR A 218 12.20 -8.31 6.36
C TYR A 218 13.70 -8.46 6.10
N ALA A 219 14.52 -8.10 7.08
CA ALA A 219 15.94 -8.39 7.10
C ALA A 219 16.19 -9.87 6.79
N LYS A 220 17.18 -10.13 5.92
CA LYS A 220 17.67 -11.49 5.65
C LYS A 220 18.56 -11.98 6.78
#